data_AF-A0A4R6LIF2-F1
#
_entry.id   AF-A0A4R6LIF2-F1
#
_cell.length_a   1.000
_cell.length_b   1.000
_cell.length_c   1.000
_cell.angle_alpha   90.00
_cell.angle_beta   90.00
_cell.angle_gamma   90.00
#
_symmetry.space_group_name_H-M   'P 1'
#
loop_
_entity.id
_entity.type
_entity.pdbx_description
1 polymer ?
#
loop_
_entity_poly.entity_id
_entity_poly.type
_entity_poly.pdbx_seq_one_letter_code
_entity_poly.pdbx_strand_id
1 'polypeptide(L)'
;MEKIKVQKLKKTLDYLESKQRELNRNNETDTRTIESMIKYLKKDMLDQFNLSDYHISIQQEIKNTEAFINNVKNIIDINSED
;
A
#
# COMPACT_ATOMS: atom_id res chain seq x y z
N MET A 1 -10.97 6.84 -10.52
CA MET A 1 -11.01 5.39 -10.21
C MET A 1 -12.44 5.00 -9.83
N GLU A 2 -12.95 3.82 -10.21
CA GLU A 2 -14.32 3.42 -9.81
C GLU A 2 -14.47 3.34 -8.28
N LYS A 3 -15.61 3.79 -7.74
CA LYS A 3 -15.88 3.82 -6.27
C LYS A 3 -15.64 2.47 -5.57
N ILE A 4 -16.01 1.35 -6.22
CA ILE A 4 -15.77 0.00 -5.70
C ILE A 4 -14.27 -0.30 -5.63
N LYS A 5 -13.49 0.13 -6.63
CA LYS A 5 -12.03 -0.02 -6.63
C LYS A 5 -11.41 0.84 -5.52
N VAL A 6 -11.87 2.07 -5.32
CA VAL A 6 -11.41 2.93 -4.21
C VAL A 6 -11.68 2.28 -2.85
N GLN A 7 -12.87 1.70 -2.64
CA GLN A 7 -13.19 0.98 -1.40
C GLN A 7 -12.32 -0.27 -1.18
N LYS A 8 -12.04 -1.03 -2.24
CA LYS A 8 -11.12 -2.18 -2.15
C LYS A 8 -9.70 -1.73 -1.85
N LEU A 9 -9.23 -0.66 -2.50
CA LEU A 9 -7.92 -0.08 -2.27
C LEU A 9 -7.76 0.40 -0.81
N LYS A 10 -8.79 1.06 -0.25
CA LYS A 10 -8.83 1.43 1.18
C LYS A 10 -8.63 0.21 2.09
N LYS A 11 -9.38 -0.87 1.87
CA LYS A 11 -9.25 -2.11 2.68
C LYS A 11 -7.86 -2.74 2.58
N THR A 12 -7.30 -2.80 1.37
CA THR A 12 -5.95 -3.36 1.16
C THR A 12 -4.89 -2.46 1.82
N LEU A 13 -5.06 -1.14 1.75
CA LEU A 13 -4.19 -0.18 2.43
C LEU A 13 -4.26 -0.34 3.95
N ASP A 14 -5.45 -0.45 4.54
CA ASP A 14 -5.62 -0.66 5.99
C ASP A 14 -4.87 -1.92 6.47
N TYR A 15 -4.92 -2.98 5.66
CA TYR A 15 -4.21 -4.22 5.96
C TYR A 15 -2.69 -4.08 5.82
N LEU A 16 -2.21 -3.39 4.79
CA LEU A 16 -0.79 -3.06 4.62
C LEU A 16 -0.27 -2.26 5.83
N GLU A 17 -1.01 -1.24 6.27
CA GLU A 17 -0.63 -0.47 7.45
C GLU A 17 -0.60 -1.32 8.72
N SER A 18 -1.56 -2.23 8.88
CA SER A 18 -1.55 -3.16 10.01
C SER A 18 -0.28 -4.01 10.04
N LYS A 19 0.15 -4.51 8.87
CA LYS A 19 1.38 -5.30 8.77
C LYS A 19 2.64 -4.46 8.97
N GLN A 20 2.65 -3.21 8.49
CA GLN A 20 3.76 -2.30 8.78
C GLN A 20 3.86 -1.98 10.28
N ARG A 21 2.72 -1.76 10.97
CA ARG A 21 2.70 -1.57 12.43
C ARG A 21 3.18 -2.81 13.19
N GLU A 22 2.80 -4.00 12.72
CA GLU A 22 3.26 -5.28 13.27
C GLU A 22 4.78 -5.41 13.12
N LEU A 23 5.32 -5.12 11.93
CA LEU A 23 6.76 -5.11 11.66
C LEU A 23 7.50 -4.14 12.58
N ASN A 24 6.99 -2.91 12.73
CA ASN A 24 7.61 -1.87 13.56
C ASN A 24 7.57 -2.18 15.07
N ARG A 25 6.62 -3.02 15.52
CA ARG A 25 6.47 -3.43 16.93
C ARG A 25 7.21 -4.73 17.24
N ASN A 26 7.60 -5.50 16.22
CA ASN A 26 8.27 -6.77 16.42
C ASN A 26 9.70 -6.55 16.89
N ASN A 27 9.95 -6.98 18.12
CA ASN A 27 11.30 -7.08 18.71
C ASN A 27 11.91 -8.48 18.48
N GLU A 28 11.21 -9.37 17.77
CA GLU A 28 11.68 -10.71 17.44
C GLU A 28 12.57 -10.73 16.20
N THR A 29 13.44 -11.74 16.12
CA THR A 29 14.49 -11.87 15.09
C THR A 29 14.00 -12.32 13.72
N ASP A 30 12.78 -12.87 13.59
CA ASP A 30 12.27 -13.38 12.31
C ASP A 30 11.03 -12.62 11.81
N THR A 31 11.29 -11.54 11.07
CA THR A 31 10.28 -10.70 10.44
C THR A 31 10.00 -11.07 8.98
N ARG A 32 10.67 -12.09 8.44
CA ARG A 32 10.69 -12.39 6.98
C ARG A 32 9.30 -12.62 6.40
N THR A 33 8.41 -13.22 7.17
CA THR A 33 7.02 -13.47 6.77
C THR A 33 6.23 -12.17 6.61
N ILE A 34 6.39 -11.23 7.55
CA ILE A 34 5.70 -9.94 7.51
C ILE A 34 6.26 -9.06 6.40
N GLU A 35 7.59 -9.04 6.23
CA GLU A 35 8.25 -8.33 5.13
C GLU A 35 7.80 -8.86 3.75
N SER A 36 7.69 -10.19 3.62
CA SER A 36 7.18 -10.83 2.40
C SER A 36 5.73 -10.47 2.14
N MET A 37 4.90 -10.42 3.18
CA MET A 37 3.50 -10.00 3.09
C MET A 37 3.39 -8.54 2.64
N ILE A 38 4.17 -7.63 3.24
CA ILE A 38 4.22 -6.21 2.86
C ILE A 38 4.66 -6.05 1.41
N LYS A 39 5.68 -6.80 0.98
CA LYS A 39 6.15 -6.79 -0.42
C LYS A 39 5.05 -7.25 -1.38
N TYR A 40 4.37 -8.34 -1.04
CA TYR A 40 3.28 -8.88 -1.84
C TYR A 40 2.13 -7.86 -1.96
N LEU A 41 1.68 -7.29 -0.85
CA LEU A 41 0.59 -6.31 -0.81
C LEU A 41 0.90 -5.09 -1.67
N LYS A 42 2.11 -4.51 -1.56
CA LYS A 42 2.49 -3.37 -2.39
C LYS A 42 2.43 -3.68 -3.89
N LYS A 43 2.91 -4.87 -4.30
CA LYS A 43 2.86 -5.31 -5.69
C LYS A 43 1.42 -5.52 -6.16
N ASP A 44 0.62 -6.22 -5.37
CA ASP A 44 -0.79 -6.48 -5.65
C ASP A 44 -1.57 -5.16 -5.81
N MET A 45 -1.29 -4.16 -4.97
CA MET A 45 -1.90 -2.84 -5.07
C MET A 45 -1.52 -2.11 -6.36
N LEU A 46 -0.26 -2.19 -6.80
CA LEU A 46 0.17 -1.61 -8.08
C LEU A 46 -0.57 -2.25 -9.26
N ASP A 47 -0.63 -3.58 -9.27
CA ASP A 47 -1.14 -4.37 -10.39
C ASP A 47 -2.68 -4.31 -10.47
N GLN A 48 -3.39 -4.43 -9.34
CA GLN A 48 -4.87 -4.47 -9.34
C GLN A 48 -5.53 -3.10 -9.51
N PHE A 49 -4.87 -2.03 -9.08
CA PHE A 49 -5.44 -0.68 -9.07
C PHE A 49 -4.75 0.26 -10.07
N ASN A 50 -3.81 -0.25 -10.87
CA ASN A 50 -3.03 0.51 -11.84
C ASN A 50 -2.42 1.79 -11.25
N LEU A 51 -1.92 1.73 -10.01
CA LEU A 51 -1.48 2.94 -9.30
C LEU A 51 -0.33 3.66 -10.03
N SER A 52 0.42 2.93 -10.86
CA SER A 52 1.47 3.47 -11.73
C SER A 52 0.96 4.53 -12.71
N ASP A 53 -0.32 4.47 -13.09
CA ASP A 53 -0.95 5.44 -13.99
C ASP A 53 -1.26 6.77 -13.28
N TYR A 54 -1.34 6.74 -11.94
CA TYR A 54 -1.69 7.91 -11.13
C TYR A 54 -0.46 8.63 -10.57
N HIS A 55 0.63 7.90 -10.33
CA HIS A 55 1.85 8.52 -9.81
C HIS A 55 3.11 7.73 -10.23
N ILE A 56 3.87 8.24 -11.19
CA ILE A 56 5.03 7.53 -11.78
C ILE A 56 6.08 7.15 -10.71
N SER A 57 6.23 7.95 -9.64
CA SER A 57 7.20 7.65 -8.57
C SER A 57 6.76 6.50 -7.67
N ILE A 58 5.49 6.07 -7.69
CA ILE A 58 4.98 5.04 -6.78
C ILE A 58 5.67 3.69 -7.00
N GLN A 59 6.14 3.42 -8.23
CA GLN A 59 6.96 2.25 -8.54
C GLN A 59 8.34 2.33 -7.90
N GLN A 60 8.93 3.52 -7.81
CA GLN A 60 10.23 3.74 -7.19
C GLN A 60 10.14 3.65 -5.67
N GLU A 61 9.00 4.07 -5.12
CA GLU A 61 8.73 4.09 -3.68
C GLU A 61 8.32 2.74 -3.11
N ILE A 62 8.15 1.70 -3.93
CA ILE A 62 7.90 0.34 -3.44
C ILE A 62 8.95 -0.14 -2.43
N LYS A 63 10.15 0.46 -2.45
CA LYS A 63 11.24 0.18 -1.49
C LYS A 63 11.02 0.81 -0.12
N ASN A 64 10.27 1.90 -0.03
CA ASN A 64 9.94 2.58 1.21
C ASN A 64 8.43 2.44 1.49
N THR A 65 8.07 1.55 2.42
CA THR A 65 6.66 1.26 2.70
C THR A 65 5.89 2.48 3.21
N GLU A 66 6.50 3.37 3.98
CA GLU A 66 5.81 4.56 4.51
C GLU A 66 5.52 5.58 3.40
N ALA A 67 6.49 5.83 2.51
CA ALA A 67 6.30 6.67 1.34
C ALA A 67 5.19 6.11 0.43
N PHE A 68 5.24 4.81 0.16
CA PHE A 68 4.21 4.11 -0.60
C PHE A 68 2.81 4.27 0.03
N ILE A 69 2.67 4.05 1.34
CA ILE A 69 1.39 4.22 2.06
C ILE A 69 0.86 5.65 1.88
N ASN A 70 1.70 6.67 2.06
CA ASN A 70 1.28 8.07 1.93
C ASN A 70 0.83 8.39 0.50
N ASN A 71 1.52 7.89 -0.51
CA ASN A 71 1.09 8.09 -1.90
C ASN A 71 -0.22 7.38 -2.23
N VAL A 72 -0.45 6.16 -1.72
CA VAL A 72 -1.74 5.49 -1.91
C VAL A 72 -2.87 6.27 -1.23
N LYS A 73 -2.65 6.85 -0.04
CA LYS A 73 -3.64 7.73 0.62
C LYS A 73 -3.98 8.93 -0.24
N ASN A 74 -2.97 9.61 -0.78
CA ASN A 74 -3.19 10.76 -1.68
C ASN A 74 -4.01 10.36 -2.92
N ILE A 75 -3.70 9.21 -3.55
CA ILE A 75 -4.49 8.71 -4.69
C ILE A 75 -5.93 8.44 -4.28
N ILE A 76 -6.14 7.79 -3.13
CA ILE A 76 -7.47 7.52 -2.59
C ILE A 76 -8.25 8.82 -2.36
N ASP A 77 -7.63 9.83 -1.76
CA ASP A 77 -8.28 11.08 -1.40
C ASP A 77 -8.73 11.84 -2.65
N ILE A 78 -7.83 11.99 -3.63
CA ILE A 78 -8.14 12.58 -4.95
C ILE A 78 -9.31 11.84 -5.63
N ASN A 79 -9.36 10.50 -5.53
CA ASN A 79 -10.41 9.69 -6.16
C ASN A 79 -11.64 9.46 -5.26
N SER A 80 -11.69 10.06 -4.07
CA SER A 80 -12.84 10.00 -3.15
C SER A 80 -13.63 11.32 -3.11
N GLU A 81 -13.09 12.40 -3.67
CA GLU A 81 -13.72 13.73 -3.76
C GLU A 81 -14.66 13.89 -5.00
N ASP A 82 -14.73 12.86 -5.86
CA ASP A 82 -15.73 12.71 -6.95
C ASP A 82 -16.92 11.81 -6.53
#